data_AF-A0A2G6LC93-F1
#
_entry.id   AF-A0A2G6LC93-F1
#
_cell.length_a   1.000
_cell.length_b   1.000
_cell.length_c   1.000
_cell.angle_alpha   90.00
_cell.angle_beta   90.00
_cell.angle_gamma   90.00
#
_symmetry.space_group_name_H-M   'P 1'
#
loop_
_entity.id
_entity.type
_entity.pdbx_description
1 polymer ?
#
loop_
_entity_poly.entity_id
_entity_poly.type
_entity_poly.pdbx_seq_one_letter_code
_entity_poly.pdbx_strand_id
1 'polypeptide(L)'
;MASSPNRLYKIETTIMKKILTIALMIVFTSSALAQHVWVSDEIEAPLRESAQLNAKIVAMLPAGRKVTVLEQNKDFIKIKSADGKVGWLSSYYVLRQASVHERFEPTQKALAKAEQEIARLSAANKQKDVLIQQLKTDVDSSKKTAGEVAERAKSSATGVEKLSQENELLKKELGEQSEKMKQLAVALESEKQKASDARTRYLSLAKVSENAVEIDKQNRSLQKKAVQFEQELQRLKTDNLSLTSEMGNKKFVLGVLTVLGGILVGYILSVMMPPAGRRRRSSSGF
;
A
#
# COMPACT_ATOMS: atom_id res chain seq x y z
N MET A 1 -67.95 53.13 73.33
CA MET A 1 -67.46 51.94 72.58
C MET A 1 -68.42 51.64 71.44
N ALA A 2 -67.87 51.27 70.29
CA ALA A 2 -68.42 51.48 68.95
C ALA A 2 -69.77 50.78 68.66
N SER A 3 -70.74 51.57 68.19
CA SER A 3 -71.89 51.07 67.43
C SER A 3 -71.38 50.46 66.13
N SER A 4 -71.58 49.15 65.96
CA SER A 4 -71.20 48.44 64.74
C SER A 4 -71.93 49.06 63.55
N PRO A 5 -71.23 49.47 62.47
CA PRO A 5 -71.88 50.12 61.34
C PRO A 5 -72.84 49.15 60.64
N ASN A 6 -74.10 49.57 60.52
CA ASN A 6 -75.22 48.84 59.91
C ASN A 6 -74.83 48.19 58.57
N ARG A 7 -74.65 46.86 58.56
CA ARG A 7 -74.41 46.08 57.34
C ARG A 7 -75.54 46.24 56.31
N LEU A 8 -76.77 46.51 56.77
CA LEU A 8 -77.93 46.73 55.91
C LEU A 8 -77.77 47.98 55.02
N TYR A 9 -77.30 49.11 55.57
CA TYR A 9 -77.05 50.34 54.79
C TYR A 9 -75.94 50.15 53.75
N LYS A 10 -74.93 49.33 54.07
CA LYS A 10 -73.84 49.02 53.15
C LYS A 10 -74.30 48.11 52.00
N ILE A 11 -75.28 47.23 52.22
CA ILE A 11 -75.87 46.37 51.18
C ILE A 11 -76.75 47.20 50.25
N GLU A 12 -77.62 48.07 50.77
CA GLU A 12 -78.49 48.92 49.93
C GLU A 12 -77.70 49.91 49.07
N THR A 13 -76.67 50.54 49.61
CA THR A 13 -75.80 51.43 48.84
C THR A 13 -74.98 50.69 47.78
N THR A 14 -74.63 49.42 48.02
CA THR A 14 -73.93 48.60 47.02
C THR A 14 -74.87 48.12 45.93
N ILE A 15 -76.12 47.78 46.26
CA ILE A 15 -77.17 47.40 45.30
C ILE A 15 -77.57 48.61 44.44
N MET A 16 -77.80 49.78 45.05
CA MET A 16 -78.10 51.02 44.31
C MET A 16 -76.96 51.44 43.38
N LYS A 17 -75.69 51.34 43.81
CA LYS A 17 -74.54 51.60 42.94
C LYS A 17 -74.46 50.60 41.78
N LYS A 18 -74.75 49.32 42.01
CA LYS A 18 -74.78 48.29 40.95
C LYS A 18 -75.90 48.56 39.93
N ILE A 19 -77.10 48.91 40.39
CA ILE A 19 -78.22 49.26 39.51
C ILE A 19 -77.89 50.53 38.72
N LEU A 20 -77.30 51.55 39.35
CA LEU A 20 -76.87 52.78 38.69
C LEU A 20 -75.77 52.50 37.63
N THR A 21 -74.81 51.62 37.91
CA THR A 21 -73.79 51.23 36.93
C THR A 21 -74.34 50.40 35.78
N ILE A 22 -75.36 49.55 36.03
CA ILE A 22 -76.02 48.77 34.99
C ILE A 22 -76.87 49.68 34.11
N ALA A 23 -77.60 50.64 34.70
CA ALA A 23 -78.33 51.66 33.96
C ALA A 23 -77.41 52.57 33.13
N LEU A 24 -76.23 52.94 33.67
CA LEU A 24 -75.23 53.72 32.96
C LEU A 24 -74.56 52.94 31.81
N MET A 25 -74.43 51.61 31.92
CA MET A 25 -73.97 50.73 30.84
C MET A 25 -74.99 50.60 29.69
N ILE A 26 -76.29 50.57 30.01
CA ILE A 26 -77.37 50.43 29.01
C ILE A 26 -77.52 51.71 28.16
N VAL A 27 -77.21 52.88 28.72
CA VAL A 27 -77.20 54.15 27.96
C VAL A 27 -75.97 54.27 27.04
N PHE A 28 -74.88 53.56 27.34
CA PHE A 28 -73.65 53.56 26.53
C PHE A 28 -73.68 52.58 25.34
N THR A 29 -74.72 51.74 25.24
CA THR A 29 -74.88 50.75 24.16
C THR A 29 -75.71 51.24 22.97
N SER A 30 -76.16 52.51 22.97
CA SER A 30 -76.60 53.19 21.75
C SER A 30 -75.38 53.50 20.88
N SER A 31 -74.79 52.46 20.30
CA SER A 31 -74.02 52.60 19.07
C SER A 31 -74.96 53.27 18.08
N ALA A 32 -74.73 54.56 17.84
CA ALA A 32 -75.18 55.18 16.60
C ALA A 32 -74.67 54.25 15.49
N LEU A 33 -75.58 53.48 14.88
CA LEU A 33 -75.34 52.86 13.60
C LEU A 33 -75.12 54.02 12.65
N ALA A 34 -73.86 54.45 12.55
CA ALA A 34 -73.40 55.25 11.44
C ALA A 34 -73.65 54.39 10.20
N GLN A 35 -74.84 54.55 9.61
CA GLN A 35 -75.12 54.02 8.30
C GLN A 35 -74.25 54.83 7.35
N HIS A 36 -73.19 54.19 6.87
CA HIS A 36 -72.47 54.70 5.72
C HIS A 36 -73.44 54.68 4.54
N VAL A 37 -74.01 55.84 4.21
CA VAL A 37 -74.83 56.04 3.03
C VAL A 37 -73.94 56.71 1.99
N TRP A 38 -73.75 56.07 0.85
CA TRP A 38 -73.01 56.62 -0.28
C TRP A 38 -73.94 57.47 -1.14
N VAL A 39 -73.47 58.64 -1.58
CA VAL A 39 -74.17 59.43 -2.60
C VAL A 39 -74.18 58.59 -3.88
N SER A 40 -75.32 58.50 -4.57
CA SER A 40 -75.43 57.75 -5.82
C SER A 40 -74.50 58.35 -6.88
N ASP A 41 -73.62 57.53 -7.45
CA ASP A 41 -72.74 57.90 -8.57
C ASP A 41 -73.51 58.03 -9.91
N GLU A 42 -74.82 57.79 -9.91
CA GLU A 42 -75.67 57.88 -11.09
C GLU A 42 -75.98 59.34 -11.44
N ILE A 43 -75.10 59.96 -12.21
CA ILE A 43 -75.35 61.26 -12.83
C ILE A 43 -76.12 61.03 -14.14
N GLU A 44 -77.38 61.43 -14.17
CA GLU A 44 -78.18 61.43 -15.40
C GLU A 44 -78.01 62.75 -16.16
N ALA A 45 -77.64 62.66 -17.43
CA ALA A 45 -77.52 63.82 -18.31
C ALA A 45 -78.78 63.95 -19.19
N PRO A 46 -79.51 65.08 -19.13
CA PRO A 46 -80.73 65.25 -19.92
C PRO A 46 -80.39 65.45 -21.39
N LEU A 47 -80.85 64.52 -22.24
CA LEU A 47 -80.82 64.65 -23.69
C LEU A 47 -82.00 65.51 -24.12
N ARG A 48 -81.73 66.67 -24.70
CA ARG A 48 -82.73 67.66 -25.08
C ARG A 48 -82.99 67.67 -26.58
N GLU A 49 -84.16 68.16 -26.98
CA GLU A 49 -84.55 68.23 -28.39
C GLU A 49 -83.79 69.32 -29.16
N SER A 50 -83.39 70.42 -28.49
CA SER A 50 -82.64 71.54 -29.06
C SER A 50 -81.52 72.03 -28.14
N ALA A 51 -80.59 72.84 -28.67
CA ALA A 51 -79.42 73.39 -27.96
C ALA A 51 -79.77 74.54 -27.00
N GLN A 52 -80.75 74.34 -26.12
CA GLN A 52 -81.23 75.33 -25.15
C GLN A 52 -81.43 74.70 -23.76
N LEU A 53 -81.20 75.47 -22.69
CA LEU A 53 -81.29 74.99 -21.29
C LEU A 53 -82.72 74.60 -20.86
N ASN A 54 -83.74 75.20 -21.47
CA ASN A 54 -85.16 74.98 -21.18
C ASN A 54 -85.87 74.06 -22.20
N ALA A 55 -85.13 73.49 -23.17
CA ALA A 55 -85.70 72.61 -24.18
C ALA A 55 -86.23 71.30 -23.57
N LYS A 56 -87.26 70.72 -24.20
CA LYS A 56 -87.88 69.46 -23.77
C LYS A 56 -86.85 68.33 -23.68
N ILE A 57 -86.90 67.58 -22.58
CA ILE A 57 -86.04 66.42 -22.35
C ILE A 57 -86.64 65.22 -23.08
N VAL A 58 -85.87 64.67 -24.02
CA VAL A 58 -86.22 63.51 -24.85
C VAL A 58 -85.87 62.20 -24.14
N ALA A 59 -84.80 62.21 -23.35
CA ALA A 59 -84.38 61.07 -22.52
C ALA A 59 -83.42 61.53 -21.42
N MET A 60 -83.38 60.79 -20.32
CA MET A 60 -82.27 60.84 -19.36
C MET A 60 -81.23 59.80 -19.77
N LEU A 61 -79.96 60.21 -19.86
CA LEU A 61 -78.85 59.31 -20.21
C LEU A 61 -77.99 59.07 -18.97
N PRO A 62 -77.82 57.82 -18.50
CA PRO A 62 -76.96 57.53 -17.36
C PRO A 62 -75.49 57.76 -17.72
N ALA A 63 -74.69 58.18 -16.72
CA ALA A 63 -73.25 58.39 -16.87
C ALA A 63 -72.54 57.12 -17.37
N GLY A 64 -71.53 57.31 -18.25
CA GLY A 64 -70.73 56.21 -18.81
C GLY A 64 -71.32 55.52 -20.05
N ARG A 65 -72.52 55.91 -20.51
CA ARG A 65 -73.07 55.43 -21.77
C ARG A 65 -72.27 55.98 -22.96
N LYS A 66 -71.81 55.08 -23.84
CA LYS A 66 -71.12 55.47 -25.08
C LYS A 66 -72.11 56.17 -26.03
N VAL A 67 -71.75 57.36 -26.46
CA VAL A 67 -72.56 58.19 -27.38
C VAL A 67 -71.70 58.61 -28.57
N THR A 68 -72.32 58.71 -29.75
CA THR A 68 -71.64 59.18 -30.95
C THR A 68 -71.94 60.66 -31.15
N VAL A 69 -70.90 61.47 -31.27
CA VAL A 69 -71.04 62.91 -31.53
C VAL A 69 -71.36 63.12 -33.01
N LEU A 70 -72.41 63.89 -33.29
CA LEU A 70 -72.82 64.26 -34.65
C LEU A 70 -72.48 65.71 -34.97
N GLU A 71 -72.67 66.62 -34.01
CA GLU A 71 -72.47 68.06 -34.20
C GLU A 71 -72.07 68.69 -32.86
N GLN A 72 -71.23 69.73 -32.86
CA GLN A 72 -70.74 70.35 -31.63
C GLN A 72 -70.69 71.88 -31.77
N ASN A 73 -71.32 72.55 -30.80
CA ASN A 73 -71.21 73.99 -30.57
C ASN A 73 -70.40 74.25 -29.28
N LYS A 74 -70.22 75.52 -28.90
CA LYS A 74 -69.44 75.92 -27.71
C LYS A 74 -69.99 75.30 -26.41
N ASP A 75 -71.32 75.32 -26.25
CA ASP A 75 -71.97 74.93 -24.99
C ASP A 75 -72.75 73.60 -25.06
N PHE A 76 -73.11 73.14 -26.27
CA PHE A 76 -73.91 71.92 -26.48
C PHE A 76 -73.33 71.02 -27.58
N ILE A 77 -73.54 69.72 -27.43
CA ILE A 77 -73.11 68.67 -28.34
C ILE A 77 -74.33 67.85 -28.75
N LYS A 78 -74.57 67.73 -30.05
CA LYS A 78 -75.59 66.84 -30.61
C LYS A 78 -75.03 65.43 -30.67
N ILE A 79 -75.73 64.50 -30.05
CA ILE A 79 -75.31 63.11 -29.94
C ILE A 79 -76.39 62.16 -30.45
N LYS A 80 -75.95 60.98 -30.89
CA LYS A 80 -76.79 59.80 -31.08
C LYS A 80 -76.51 58.79 -29.98
N SER A 81 -77.54 58.44 -29.22
CA SER A 81 -77.48 57.40 -28.21
C SER A 81 -77.45 56.01 -28.86
N ALA A 82 -76.91 55.00 -28.16
CA ALA A 82 -76.88 53.61 -28.64
C ALA A 82 -78.29 53.08 -28.98
N ASP A 83 -79.31 53.57 -28.28
CA ASP A 83 -80.74 53.27 -28.49
C ASP A 83 -81.34 53.98 -29.72
N GLY A 84 -80.51 54.64 -30.54
CA GLY A 84 -80.92 55.31 -31.79
C GLY A 84 -81.48 56.72 -31.63
N LYS A 85 -81.78 57.17 -30.40
CA LYS A 85 -82.30 58.52 -30.12
C LYS A 85 -81.25 59.61 -30.38
N VAL A 86 -81.68 60.72 -30.99
CA VAL A 86 -80.81 61.87 -31.31
C VAL A 86 -81.28 63.10 -30.53
N GLY A 87 -80.35 63.87 -29.99
CA GLY A 87 -80.64 65.11 -29.29
C GLY A 87 -79.38 65.87 -28.87
N TRP A 88 -79.56 67.00 -28.20
CA TRP A 88 -78.52 67.88 -27.71
C TRP A 88 -78.24 67.64 -26.22
N LEU A 89 -76.97 67.51 -25.87
CA LEU A 89 -76.46 67.32 -24.52
C LEU A 89 -75.50 68.46 -24.19
N SER A 90 -75.48 68.96 -22.96
CA SER A 90 -74.50 70.00 -22.57
C SER A 90 -73.08 69.43 -22.61
N SER A 91 -72.14 70.22 -23.14
CA SER A 91 -70.72 69.88 -23.21
C SER A 91 -70.12 69.55 -21.83
N TYR A 92 -70.71 70.06 -20.75
CA TYR A 92 -70.30 69.79 -19.37
C TYR A 92 -70.38 68.31 -18.98
N TYR A 93 -71.35 67.57 -19.53
CA TYR A 93 -71.57 66.16 -19.20
C TYR A 93 -70.77 65.19 -20.09
N VAL A 94 -70.02 65.70 -21.07
CA VAL A 94 -69.26 64.88 -22.01
C VAL A 94 -67.82 64.75 -21.58
N LEU A 95 -67.44 63.56 -21.15
CA LEU A 95 -66.06 63.20 -20.89
C LEU A 95 -65.42 62.68 -22.18
N ARG A 96 -64.27 63.24 -22.58
CA ARG A 96 -63.47 62.75 -23.73
C ARG A 96 -62.66 61.48 -23.40
N GLN A 97 -62.73 61.04 -22.16
CA GLN A 97 -62.08 59.84 -21.65
C GLN A 97 -63.15 58.86 -21.18
N ALA A 98 -62.90 57.55 -21.36
CA ALA A 98 -63.79 56.48 -20.92
C ALA A 98 -64.19 56.68 -19.44
N SER A 99 -65.41 56.33 -19.04
CA SER A 99 -65.83 56.54 -17.65
C SER A 99 -64.96 55.76 -16.66
N VAL A 100 -64.96 56.15 -15.39
CA VAL A 100 -64.28 55.38 -14.33
C VAL A 100 -64.81 53.95 -14.30
N HIS A 101 -66.11 53.77 -14.52
CA HIS A 101 -66.76 52.46 -14.61
C HIS A 101 -66.20 51.59 -15.75
N GLU A 102 -66.03 52.15 -16.95
CA GLU A 102 -65.47 51.44 -18.10
C GLU A 102 -63.98 51.09 -17.92
N ARG A 103 -63.23 51.91 -17.18
CA ARG A 103 -61.81 51.67 -16.88
C ARG A 103 -61.59 50.80 -15.63
N PHE A 104 -62.57 50.66 -14.75
CA PHE A 104 -62.42 49.94 -13.48
C PHE A 104 -62.22 48.44 -13.70
N GLU A 105 -63.10 47.78 -14.46
CA GLU A 105 -62.99 46.36 -14.78
C GLU A 105 -61.65 45.96 -15.42
N PRO A 106 -61.17 46.59 -16.52
CA PRO A 106 -59.89 46.23 -17.11
C PRO A 106 -58.71 46.56 -16.19
N THR A 107 -58.78 47.63 -15.39
CA THR A 107 -57.72 47.99 -14.44
C THR A 107 -57.66 47.02 -13.26
N GLN A 108 -58.81 46.59 -12.72
CA GLN A 108 -58.88 45.58 -11.66
C GLN A 108 -58.37 44.23 -12.16
N LYS A 109 -58.70 43.84 -13.41
CA LYS A 109 -58.15 42.65 -14.05
C LYS A 109 -56.65 42.78 -14.30
N ALA A 110 -56.15 43.95 -14.69
CA ALA A 110 -54.72 44.19 -14.87
C ALA A 110 -53.97 44.12 -13.53
N LEU A 111 -54.54 44.67 -12.46
CA LEU A 111 -54.00 44.59 -11.10
C LEU A 111 -53.94 43.14 -10.62
N ALA A 112 -55.03 42.39 -10.75
CA ALA A 112 -55.06 40.97 -10.38
C ALA A 112 -54.02 40.15 -11.16
N LYS A 113 -53.84 40.42 -12.45
CA LYS A 113 -52.79 39.79 -13.26
C LYS A 113 -51.38 40.18 -12.80
N ALA A 114 -51.16 41.45 -12.46
CA ALA A 114 -49.87 41.93 -11.96
C ALA A 114 -49.53 41.32 -10.60
N GLU A 115 -50.50 41.25 -9.68
CA GLU A 115 -50.35 40.58 -8.38
C GLU A 115 -50.05 39.08 -8.54
N GLN A 116 -50.73 38.41 -9.47
CA GLN A 116 -50.45 37.01 -9.81
C GLN A 116 -49.03 36.82 -10.36
N GLU A 117 -48.56 37.72 -11.22
CA GLU A 117 -47.20 37.65 -11.75
C GLU A 117 -46.14 37.93 -10.68
N ILE A 118 -46.37 38.90 -9.78
CA ILE A 118 -45.49 39.14 -8.62
C ILE A 118 -45.43 37.90 -7.71
N ALA A 119 -46.59 37.27 -7.44
CA ALA A 119 -46.64 36.04 -6.68
C ALA A 119 -45.85 34.92 -7.37
N ARG A 120 -46.01 34.76 -8.69
CA ARG A 120 -45.28 33.77 -9.48
C ARG A 120 -43.77 34.04 -9.49
N LEU A 121 -43.35 35.28 -9.74
CA LEU A 121 -41.93 35.68 -9.76
C LEU A 121 -41.29 35.51 -8.39
N SER A 122 -41.98 35.88 -7.31
CA SER A 122 -41.48 35.68 -5.95
C SER A 122 -41.34 34.20 -5.59
N ALA A 123 -42.28 33.35 -6.03
CA ALA A 123 -42.17 31.90 -5.88
C ALA A 123 -40.99 31.32 -6.67
N ALA A 124 -40.79 31.78 -7.90
CA ALA A 124 -39.64 31.38 -8.74
C ALA A 124 -38.30 31.81 -8.12
N ASN A 125 -38.22 33.01 -7.55
CA ASN A 125 -37.01 33.46 -6.85
C ASN A 125 -36.72 32.63 -5.60
N LYS A 126 -37.74 32.32 -4.79
CA LYS A 126 -37.59 31.39 -3.65
C LYS A 126 -37.06 30.01 -4.09
N GLN A 127 -37.58 29.47 -5.20
CA GLN A 127 -37.09 28.21 -5.76
C GLN A 127 -35.63 28.31 -6.21
N LYS A 128 -35.24 29.42 -6.86
CA LYS A 128 -33.85 29.69 -7.24
C LYS A 128 -32.94 29.76 -6.02
N ASP A 129 -33.37 30.41 -4.93
CA ASP A 129 -32.58 30.50 -3.70
C ASP A 129 -32.36 29.12 -3.07
N VAL A 130 -33.40 28.28 -3.02
CA VAL A 130 -33.27 26.89 -2.56
C VAL A 130 -32.30 26.10 -3.44
N LEU A 131 -32.41 26.24 -4.76
CA LEU A 131 -31.53 25.57 -5.71
C LEU A 131 -30.08 26.05 -5.56
N ILE A 132 -29.86 27.36 -5.38
CA ILE A 132 -28.53 27.93 -5.12
C ILE A 132 -27.93 27.36 -3.84
N GLN A 133 -28.73 27.19 -2.78
CA GLN A 133 -28.25 26.58 -1.53
C GLN A 133 -27.88 25.11 -1.73
N GLN A 134 -28.70 24.34 -2.45
CA GLN A 134 -28.40 22.95 -2.80
C GLN A 134 -27.13 22.83 -3.63
N LEU A 135 -26.97 23.65 -4.67
CA LEU A 135 -25.74 23.65 -5.48
C LEU A 135 -24.51 24.02 -4.65
N LYS A 136 -24.63 24.94 -3.69
CA LYS A 136 -23.51 25.26 -2.79
C LYS A 136 -23.13 24.06 -1.91
N THR A 137 -24.12 23.38 -1.32
CA THR A 137 -23.85 22.19 -0.51
C THR A 137 -23.26 21.04 -1.34
N ASP A 138 -23.71 20.89 -2.58
CA ASP A 138 -23.19 19.87 -3.51
C ASP A 138 -21.75 20.19 -3.93
N VAL A 139 -21.45 21.47 -4.21
CA VAL A 139 -20.09 21.92 -4.52
C VAL A 139 -19.16 21.74 -3.32
N ASP A 140 -19.59 22.09 -2.11
CA ASP A 140 -18.76 21.94 -0.90
C ASP A 140 -18.49 20.46 -0.57
N SER A 141 -19.51 19.61 -0.68
CA SER A 141 -19.36 18.17 -0.48
C SER A 141 -18.47 17.55 -1.56
N SER A 142 -18.65 17.91 -2.85
CA SER A 142 -17.79 17.46 -3.94
C SER A 142 -16.34 17.94 -3.80
N LYS A 143 -16.11 19.14 -3.26
CA LYS A 143 -14.76 19.66 -2.99
C LYS A 143 -14.08 18.89 -1.85
N LYS A 144 -14.86 18.53 -0.82
CA LYS A 144 -14.38 17.69 0.29
C LYS A 144 -14.01 16.29 -0.19
N THR A 145 -14.87 15.63 -0.96
CA THR A 145 -14.58 14.30 -1.51
C THR A 145 -13.39 14.34 -2.47
N ALA A 146 -13.27 15.37 -3.31
CA ALA A 146 -12.09 15.55 -4.16
C ALA A 146 -10.79 15.71 -3.35
N GLY A 147 -10.83 16.42 -2.23
CA GLY A 147 -9.70 16.54 -1.30
C GLY A 147 -9.32 15.20 -0.66
N GLU A 148 -10.30 14.43 -0.17
CA GLU A 148 -10.09 13.10 0.41
C GLU A 148 -9.53 12.11 -0.62
N VAL A 149 -10.03 12.14 -1.86
CA VAL A 149 -9.53 11.32 -2.98
C VAL A 149 -8.10 11.72 -3.34
N ALA A 150 -7.76 13.00 -3.35
CA ALA A 150 -6.40 13.46 -3.61
C ALA A 150 -5.41 12.98 -2.53
N GLU A 151 -5.79 13.02 -1.25
CA GLU A 151 -4.96 12.49 -0.15
C GLU A 151 -4.85 10.95 -0.19
N ARG A 152 -5.93 10.26 -0.56
CA ARG A 152 -5.88 8.80 -0.80
C ARG A 152 -4.98 8.45 -1.98
N ALA A 153 -4.98 9.25 -3.05
CA ALA A 153 -4.11 9.06 -4.19
C ALA A 153 -2.64 9.29 -3.81
N LYS A 154 -2.32 10.34 -3.03
CA LYS A 154 -0.96 10.59 -2.51
C LYS A 154 -0.47 9.45 -1.62
N SER A 155 -1.28 9.00 -0.66
CA SER A 155 -0.92 7.88 0.23
C SER A 155 -0.76 6.57 -0.55
N SER A 156 -1.64 6.28 -1.51
CA SER A 156 -1.49 5.12 -2.40
C SER A 156 -0.23 5.21 -3.26
N ALA A 157 0.09 6.39 -3.82
CA ALA A 157 1.31 6.60 -4.62
C ALA A 157 2.57 6.36 -3.77
N THR A 158 2.63 6.90 -2.55
CA THR A 158 3.75 6.62 -1.63
C THR A 158 3.83 5.15 -1.23
N GLY A 159 2.70 4.45 -1.11
CA GLY A 159 2.66 3.01 -0.87
C GLY A 159 3.23 2.20 -2.05
N VAL A 160 2.84 2.55 -3.28
CA VAL A 160 3.36 1.93 -4.51
C VAL A 160 4.87 2.16 -4.65
N GLU A 161 5.35 3.38 -4.36
CA GLU A 161 6.78 3.70 -4.37
C GLU A 161 7.57 2.84 -3.37
N LYS A 162 7.06 2.71 -2.13
CA LYS A 162 7.66 1.84 -1.10
C LYS A 162 7.68 0.38 -1.52
N LEU A 163 6.58 -0.15 -2.04
CA LEU A 163 6.51 -1.53 -2.54
C LEU A 163 7.45 -1.75 -3.71
N SER A 164 7.60 -0.77 -4.61
CA SER A 164 8.56 -0.83 -5.72
C SER A 164 10.00 -0.91 -5.20
N GLN A 165 10.35 -0.06 -4.23
CA GLN A 165 11.67 -0.10 -3.57
C GLN A 165 11.92 -1.42 -2.85
N GLU A 166 10.94 -1.94 -2.11
CA GLU A 166 11.04 -3.23 -1.42
C GLU A 166 11.23 -4.39 -2.40
N ASN A 167 10.53 -4.38 -3.54
CA ASN A 167 10.74 -5.40 -4.59
C ASN A 167 12.14 -5.34 -5.20
N GLU A 168 12.70 -4.15 -5.43
CA GLU A 168 14.07 -4.01 -5.92
C GLU A 168 15.11 -4.45 -4.88
N LEU A 169 14.88 -4.18 -3.60
CA LEU A 169 15.74 -4.67 -2.52
C LEU A 169 15.66 -6.19 -2.38
N LEU A 170 14.46 -6.76 -2.40
CA LEU A 170 14.26 -8.21 -2.33
C LEU A 170 14.90 -8.93 -3.51
N LYS A 171 14.83 -8.38 -4.73
CA LYS A 171 15.55 -8.92 -5.90
C LYS A 171 17.06 -8.93 -5.69
N LYS A 172 17.62 -7.85 -5.12
CA LYS A 172 19.06 -7.80 -4.79
C LYS A 172 19.43 -8.86 -3.76
N GLU A 173 18.64 -8.97 -2.69
CA GLU A 173 18.88 -9.97 -1.64
C GLU A 173 18.76 -11.41 -2.17
N LEU A 174 17.79 -11.67 -3.06
CA LEU A 174 17.66 -12.96 -3.73
C LEU A 174 18.87 -13.27 -4.62
N GLY A 175 19.39 -12.25 -5.33
CA GLY A 175 20.61 -12.36 -6.13
C GLY A 175 21.84 -12.65 -5.27
N GLU A 176 22.00 -11.94 -4.16
CA GLU A 176 23.08 -12.17 -3.19
C GLU A 176 22.99 -13.56 -2.56
N GLN A 177 21.79 -14.02 -2.18
CA GLN A 177 21.60 -15.37 -1.65
C GLN A 177 21.90 -16.44 -2.70
N SER A 178 21.47 -16.23 -3.95
CA SER A 178 21.80 -17.13 -5.07
C SER A 178 23.32 -17.23 -5.26
N GLU A 179 24.06 -16.11 -5.21
CA GLU A 179 25.52 -16.15 -5.31
C GLU A 179 26.19 -16.82 -4.10
N LYS A 180 25.71 -16.56 -2.87
CA LYS A 180 26.18 -17.30 -1.69
C LYS A 180 25.94 -18.80 -1.83
N MET A 181 24.79 -19.23 -2.36
CA MET A 181 24.49 -20.64 -2.60
C MET A 181 25.43 -21.26 -3.64
N LYS A 182 25.76 -20.54 -4.72
CA LYS A 182 26.76 -21.00 -5.69
C LYS A 182 28.15 -21.12 -5.06
N GLN A 183 28.58 -20.14 -4.28
CA GLN A 183 29.86 -20.17 -3.57
C GLN A 183 29.93 -21.35 -2.58
N LEU A 184 28.87 -21.56 -1.80
CA LEU A 184 28.75 -22.70 -0.89
C LEU A 184 28.78 -24.04 -1.64
N ALA A 185 28.11 -24.15 -2.79
CA ALA A 185 28.15 -25.35 -3.61
C ALA A 185 29.56 -25.64 -4.15
N VAL A 186 30.27 -24.61 -4.64
CA VAL A 186 31.67 -24.74 -5.09
C VAL A 186 32.59 -25.12 -3.93
N ALA A 187 32.42 -24.49 -2.76
CA ALA A 187 33.20 -24.80 -1.57
C ALA A 187 32.97 -26.25 -1.11
N LEU A 188 31.71 -26.70 -1.09
CA LEU A 188 31.31 -28.06 -0.76
C LEU A 188 31.97 -29.07 -1.72
N GLU A 189 31.99 -28.79 -3.02
CA GLU A 189 32.60 -29.67 -4.01
C GLU A 189 34.13 -29.72 -3.85
N SER A 190 34.76 -28.58 -3.57
CA SER A 190 36.20 -28.53 -3.28
C SER A 190 36.56 -29.35 -2.03
N GLU A 191 35.69 -29.34 -1.02
CA GLU A 191 35.93 -30.06 0.23
C GLU A 191 35.71 -31.57 0.06
N LYS A 192 34.71 -31.97 -0.73
CA LYS A 192 34.54 -33.37 -1.15
C LYS A 192 35.76 -33.87 -1.92
N GLN A 193 36.31 -33.06 -2.82
CA GLN A 193 37.47 -33.43 -3.61
C GLN A 193 38.71 -33.59 -2.72
N LYS A 194 38.96 -32.67 -1.79
CA LYS A 194 40.01 -32.83 -0.76
C LYS A 194 39.80 -34.07 0.10
N ALA A 195 38.57 -34.37 0.52
CA ALA A 195 38.26 -35.56 1.30
C ALA A 195 38.51 -36.86 0.50
N SER A 196 38.18 -36.87 -0.79
CA SER A 196 38.51 -37.97 -1.71
C SER A 196 40.02 -38.13 -1.91
N ASP A 197 40.74 -37.02 -2.12
CA ASP A 197 42.20 -37.02 -2.26
C ASP A 197 42.89 -37.51 -0.99
N ALA A 198 42.45 -37.02 0.17
CA ALA A 198 42.92 -37.49 1.47
C ALA A 198 42.69 -38.99 1.62
N ARG A 199 41.48 -39.48 1.31
CA ARG A 199 41.14 -40.91 1.34
C ARG A 199 42.05 -41.73 0.43
N THR A 200 42.35 -41.24 -0.77
CA THR A 200 43.26 -41.89 -1.72
C THR A 200 44.69 -41.94 -1.18
N ARG A 201 45.17 -40.84 -0.57
CA ARG A 201 46.48 -40.78 0.11
C ARG A 201 46.56 -41.78 1.26
N TYR A 202 45.53 -41.87 2.10
CA TYR A 202 45.45 -42.85 3.18
C TYR A 202 45.55 -44.29 2.66
N LEU A 203 44.83 -44.62 1.57
CA LEU A 203 44.91 -45.95 0.96
C LEU A 203 46.29 -46.24 0.38
N SER A 204 46.93 -45.26 -0.27
CA SER A 204 48.29 -45.43 -0.79
C SER A 204 49.32 -45.61 0.33
N LEU A 205 49.17 -44.90 1.45
CA LEU A 205 50.04 -45.04 2.62
C LEU A 205 49.86 -46.42 3.26
N ALA A 206 48.62 -46.88 3.42
CA ALA A 206 48.33 -48.22 3.91
C ALA A 206 48.98 -49.31 3.04
N LYS A 207 48.95 -49.15 1.70
CA LYS A 207 49.60 -50.06 0.75
C LYS A 207 51.13 -49.99 0.80
N VAL A 208 51.72 -48.81 1.00
CA VAL A 208 53.18 -48.68 1.22
C VAL A 208 53.59 -49.34 2.53
N SER A 209 52.78 -49.23 3.57
CA SER A 209 52.99 -49.95 4.83
C SER A 209 52.89 -51.47 4.67
N GLU A 210 52.01 -51.97 3.78
CA GLU A 210 51.95 -53.39 3.40
C GLU A 210 53.27 -53.87 2.76
N ASN A 211 53.79 -53.10 1.79
CA ASN A 211 55.09 -53.38 1.17
C ASN A 211 56.26 -53.29 2.16
N ALA A 212 56.19 -52.41 3.16
CA ALA A 212 57.23 -52.29 4.20
C ALA A 212 57.32 -53.55 5.08
N VAL A 213 56.18 -54.19 5.38
CA VAL A 213 56.15 -55.49 6.08
C VAL A 213 56.75 -56.60 5.20
N GLU A 214 56.55 -56.52 3.89
CA GLU A 214 57.13 -57.47 2.94
C GLU A 214 58.65 -57.29 2.80
N ILE A 215 59.16 -56.06 2.85
CA ILE A 215 60.60 -55.76 2.91
C ILE A 215 61.22 -56.29 4.21
N ASP A 216 60.57 -56.14 5.37
CA ASP A 216 61.08 -56.72 6.63
C ASP A 216 61.17 -58.25 6.54
N LYS A 217 60.16 -58.91 5.94
CA LYS A 217 60.21 -60.35 5.68
C LYS A 217 61.35 -60.72 4.73
N GLN A 218 61.55 -59.97 3.65
CA GLN A 218 62.65 -60.19 2.71
C GLN A 218 64.00 -60.01 3.38
N ASN A 219 64.21 -58.96 4.17
CA ASN A 219 65.44 -58.74 4.93
C ASN A 219 65.71 -59.86 5.94
N ARG A 220 64.70 -60.33 6.68
CA ARG A 220 64.84 -61.50 7.55
C ARG A 220 65.20 -62.75 6.76
N SER A 221 64.64 -62.94 5.58
CA SER A 221 64.99 -64.07 4.71
C SER A 221 66.42 -63.97 4.15
N LEU A 222 66.87 -62.76 3.81
CA LEU A 222 68.22 -62.48 3.36
C LEU A 222 69.24 -62.65 4.49
N GLN A 223 68.92 -62.22 5.72
CA GLN A 223 69.73 -62.49 6.91
C GLN A 223 69.83 -63.98 7.19
N LYS A 224 68.74 -64.74 7.09
CA LYS A 224 68.78 -66.20 7.21
C LYS A 224 69.69 -66.84 6.15
N LYS A 225 69.61 -66.40 4.91
CA LYS A 225 70.48 -66.86 3.82
C LYS A 225 71.94 -66.48 4.07
N ALA A 226 72.21 -65.28 4.56
CA ALA A 226 73.57 -64.83 4.92
C ALA A 226 74.16 -65.73 6.01
N VAL A 227 73.39 -66.02 7.07
CA VAL A 227 73.80 -66.94 8.14
C VAL A 227 74.00 -68.37 7.61
N GLN A 228 73.13 -68.85 6.72
CA GLN A 228 73.28 -70.17 6.10
C GLN A 228 74.55 -70.26 5.24
N PHE A 229 74.83 -69.25 4.41
CA PHE A 229 76.06 -69.21 3.63
C PHE A 229 77.30 -69.07 4.50
N GLU A 230 77.23 -68.34 5.62
CA GLU A 230 78.31 -68.28 6.60
C GLU A 230 78.58 -69.65 7.22
N GLN A 231 77.53 -70.38 7.59
CA GLN A 231 77.64 -71.76 8.10
C GLN A 231 78.21 -72.70 7.05
N GLU A 232 77.78 -72.57 5.79
CA GLU A 232 78.32 -73.34 4.67
C GLU A 232 79.80 -73.03 4.43
N LEU A 233 80.21 -71.75 4.47
CA LEU A 233 81.62 -71.36 4.36
C LEU A 233 82.45 -71.87 5.53
N GLN A 234 81.91 -71.83 6.75
CA GLN A 234 82.59 -72.41 7.91
C GLN A 234 82.74 -73.91 7.76
N ARG A 235 81.70 -74.64 7.35
CA ARG A 235 81.80 -76.07 7.02
C ARG A 235 82.83 -76.34 5.93
N LEU A 236 82.75 -75.63 4.79
CA LEU A 236 83.66 -75.84 3.67
C LEU A 236 85.12 -75.55 4.07
N LYS A 237 85.35 -74.57 4.95
CA LYS A 237 86.67 -74.26 5.50
C LYS A 237 87.15 -75.33 6.49
N THR A 238 86.27 -75.84 7.34
CA THR A 238 86.56 -76.97 8.24
C THR A 238 86.82 -78.28 7.48
N ASP A 239 86.10 -78.51 6.39
CA ASP A 239 86.27 -79.65 5.49
C ASP A 239 87.57 -79.54 4.66
N ASN A 240 88.00 -78.33 4.31
CA ASN A 240 89.30 -78.10 3.68
C ASN A 240 90.47 -78.29 4.68
N LEU A 241 90.25 -77.91 5.96
CA LEU A 241 91.20 -78.15 7.04
C LEU A 241 91.33 -79.64 7.43
N SER A 242 90.29 -80.46 7.21
CA SER A 242 90.34 -81.91 7.44
C SER A 242 91.03 -82.70 6.32
N LEU A 243 91.15 -82.13 5.11
CA LEU A 243 91.90 -82.73 3.99
C LEU A 243 93.42 -82.52 4.06
N THR A 244 93.92 -81.77 5.05
CA THR A 244 95.37 -81.53 5.26
C THR A 244 95.87 -82.10 6.59
N SER A 245 95.16 -83.09 7.15
CA SER A 245 95.47 -83.75 8.42
C SER A 245 95.62 -85.27 8.31
N GLU A 246 96.12 -85.76 7.17
CA GLU A 246 96.47 -87.18 6.96
C GLU A 246 97.95 -87.35 6.53
N MET A 247 98.86 -86.66 7.25
CA MET A 247 100.31 -86.75 7.03
C MET A 247 101.10 -87.04 8.32
N GLY A 248 100.45 -87.69 9.30
CA GLY A 248 101.04 -88.09 10.59
C GLY A 248 101.72 -89.46 10.62
N ASN A 249 101.42 -90.39 9.70
CA ASN A 249 101.89 -91.79 9.81
C ASN A 249 102.88 -92.26 8.72
N LYS A 250 103.24 -91.42 7.73
CA LYS A 250 104.19 -91.82 6.66
C LYS A 250 105.66 -91.45 6.93
N LYS A 251 105.94 -90.51 7.84
CA LYS A 251 107.32 -90.11 8.19
C LYS A 251 107.95 -90.98 9.29
N PHE A 252 107.16 -91.69 10.08
CA PHE A 252 107.65 -92.61 11.11
C PHE A 252 108.18 -93.93 10.49
N VAL A 253 107.48 -94.47 9.49
CA VAL A 253 107.90 -95.69 8.77
C VAL A 253 109.24 -95.48 8.05
N LEU A 254 109.48 -94.29 7.49
CA LEU A 254 110.74 -93.96 6.81
C LEU A 254 111.93 -93.84 7.79
N GLY A 255 111.69 -93.45 9.05
CA GLY A 255 112.72 -93.35 10.09
C GLY A 255 113.13 -94.71 10.70
N VAL A 256 112.19 -95.64 10.84
CA VAL A 256 112.51 -97.02 11.29
C VAL A 256 113.33 -97.76 10.23
N LEU A 257 113.07 -97.51 8.94
CA LEU A 257 113.74 -98.16 7.82
C LEU A 257 115.20 -97.70 7.65
N THR A 258 115.50 -96.42 7.91
CA THR A 258 116.88 -95.89 7.87
C THR A 258 117.75 -96.42 9.00
N VAL A 259 117.18 -96.60 10.21
CA VAL A 259 117.93 -97.16 11.35
C VAL A 259 118.28 -98.64 11.12
N LEU A 260 117.34 -99.45 10.62
CA LEU A 260 117.61 -100.85 10.29
C LEU A 260 118.64 -101.00 9.16
N GLY A 261 118.59 -100.13 8.14
CA GLY A 261 119.59 -100.12 7.06
C GLY A 261 120.99 -99.76 7.55
N GLY A 262 121.12 -98.81 8.47
CA GLY A 262 122.42 -98.42 9.05
C GLY A 262 123.10 -99.52 9.85
N ILE A 263 122.32 -100.30 10.63
CA ILE A 263 122.83 -101.45 11.40
C ILE A 263 123.35 -102.55 10.47
N LEU A 264 122.63 -102.81 9.37
CA LEU A 264 123.01 -103.81 8.38
C LEU A 264 124.29 -103.44 7.61
N VAL A 265 124.44 -102.16 7.22
CA VAL A 265 125.64 -101.65 6.55
C VAL A 265 126.85 -101.63 7.49
N GLY A 266 126.66 -101.26 8.77
CA GLY A 266 127.72 -101.30 9.78
C GLY A 266 128.20 -102.73 10.07
N TYR A 267 127.29 -103.70 10.11
CA TYR A 267 127.64 -105.12 10.28
C TYR A 267 128.43 -105.68 9.09
N ILE A 268 128.05 -105.33 7.87
CA ILE A 268 128.74 -105.78 6.64
C ILE A 268 130.14 -105.16 6.51
N LEU A 269 130.31 -103.88 6.87
CA LEU A 269 131.63 -103.23 6.88
C LEU A 269 132.57 -103.78 7.97
N SER A 270 132.04 -104.30 9.07
CA SER A 270 132.86 -104.89 10.15
C SER A 270 133.38 -106.30 9.85
N VAL A 271 132.79 -107.02 8.90
CA VAL A 271 133.11 -108.44 8.61
C VAL A 271 134.02 -108.61 7.40
N MET A 272 134.18 -107.60 6.54
CA MET A 272 134.81 -107.75 5.22
C MET A 272 136.11 -106.94 4.98
N MET A 273 136.91 -106.59 6.01
CA MET A 273 138.25 -106.04 5.75
C MET A 273 139.31 -106.30 6.87
N PRO A 274 140.39 -107.08 6.58
CA PRO A 274 141.55 -107.30 7.48
C PRO A 274 142.63 -106.18 7.40
N PRO A 275 143.59 -106.14 8.36
CA PRO A 275 144.51 -105.01 8.54
C PRO A 275 145.86 -105.15 7.81
N ALA A 276 146.38 -104.03 7.29
CA ALA A 276 147.79 -103.74 6.98
C ALA A 276 147.87 -102.21 6.71
N GLY A 277 148.89 -101.42 7.03
CA GLY A 277 150.28 -101.60 7.42
C GLY A 277 150.99 -100.28 7.06
N ARG A 278 151.80 -99.74 7.97
CA ARG A 278 152.39 -98.38 7.94
C ARG A 278 153.34 -98.10 6.77
N ARG A 279 153.53 -96.79 6.47
CA ARG A 279 154.79 -95.98 6.39
C ARG A 279 154.65 -94.97 5.24
N ARG A 280 155.26 -93.77 5.20
CA ARG A 280 155.97 -92.83 6.08
C ARG A 280 156.15 -91.56 5.21
N ARG A 281 156.10 -90.37 5.84
CA ARG A 281 156.89 -89.14 5.59
C ARG A 281 157.40 -88.82 4.17
N SER A 282 157.19 -87.57 3.73
CA SER A 282 158.24 -86.51 3.56
C SER A 282 157.63 -85.29 2.85
N SER A 283 157.62 -84.10 3.49
CA SER A 283 158.45 -82.91 3.19
C SER A 283 158.01 -82.11 1.95
N SER A 284 157.44 -80.91 2.10
CA SER A 284 158.13 -79.59 2.15
C SER A 284 158.32 -78.93 0.78
N GLY A 285 158.02 -77.64 0.70
CA GLY A 285 158.26 -76.74 -0.43
C GLY A 285 156.93 -76.18 -0.94
N PHE A 286 156.58 -74.93 -0.67
CA PHE A 286 156.95 -73.73 -1.46
C PHE A 286 156.48 -73.83 -2.91
#